data_AF-A0A819QLM7-F1
#
_entry.id   AF-A0A819QLM7-F1
#
_cell.length_a   1.000
_cell.length_b   1.000
_cell.length_c   1.000
_cell.angle_alpha   90.00
_cell.angle_beta   90.00
_cell.angle_gamma   90.00
#
_symmetry.space_group_name_H-M   'P 1'
#
loop_
_entity.id
_entity.type
_entity.pdbx_description
1 polymer ?
#
loop_
_entity_poly.entity_id
_entity_poly.type
_entity_poly.pdbx_seq_one_letter_code
_entity_poly.pdbx_strand_id
1 'polypeptide(L)'
;MEHILEYVNNLTHLNAICFLLKPNESKLNIYYRLCITQLFSVLDRNNVKNIIFCFTNSRSTFYTPGDTAPLLKKMLNSLSIGNVSFKKENTFCFDSESFRYLVALKNEIQFSDLDKEEYVMSWIKSVTDSNRLIQYICEKLTDCRI
;
A
#
# COMPACT_ATOMS: atom_id res chain seq x y z
N MET A 1 -6.21 2.04 -19.02
CA MET A 1 -4.85 1.56 -18.68
C MET A 1 -3.82 2.25 -19.56
N GLU A 2 -4.03 2.30 -20.87
CA GLU A 2 -3.14 2.95 -21.86
C GLU A 2 -2.63 4.34 -21.45
N HIS A 3 -3.50 5.28 -21.08
CA HIS A 3 -3.08 6.62 -20.61
C HIS A 3 -2.19 6.62 -19.36
N ILE A 4 -2.37 5.65 -18.45
CA ILE A 4 -1.51 5.52 -17.26
C ILE A 4 -0.11 5.06 -17.68
N LEU A 5 -0.04 4.11 -18.61
CA LEU A 5 1.22 3.58 -19.13
C LEU A 5 1.97 4.63 -19.94
N GLU A 6 1.25 5.37 -20.79
CA GLU A 6 1.79 6.50 -21.55
C GLU A 6 2.36 7.58 -20.62
N TYR A 7 1.62 7.95 -19.57
CA TYR A 7 2.12 8.89 -18.58
C TYR A 7 3.38 8.40 -17.87
N VAL A 8 3.38 7.13 -17.41
CA VAL A 8 4.55 6.53 -16.73
C VAL A 8 5.76 6.48 -17.65
N ASN A 9 5.58 6.16 -18.93
CA ASN A 9 6.66 6.13 -19.93
C ASN A 9 7.26 7.50 -20.23
N ASN A 10 6.52 8.60 -19.96
CA ASN A 10 7.00 9.96 -20.13
C ASN A 10 7.73 10.52 -18.89
N LEU A 11 7.76 9.79 -17.78
CA LEU A 11 8.51 10.19 -16.59
C LEU A 11 10.00 9.94 -16.81
N THR A 12 10.86 10.91 -16.51
CA THR A 12 12.31 10.71 -16.57
C THR A 12 12.81 9.81 -15.44
N HIS A 13 12.08 9.79 -14.32
CA HIS A 13 12.40 9.02 -13.12
C HIS A 13 11.13 8.49 -12.45
N LEU A 14 11.18 7.25 -11.98
CA LEU A 14 10.12 6.61 -11.22
C LEU A 14 10.68 6.05 -9.91
N ASN A 15 10.60 6.84 -8.84
CA ASN A 15 11.23 6.50 -7.55
C ASN A 15 10.48 5.40 -6.78
N ALA A 16 9.14 5.42 -6.78
CA ALA A 16 8.34 4.46 -6.04
C ALA A 16 6.99 4.21 -6.75
N ILE A 17 6.52 2.96 -6.70
CA ILE A 17 5.20 2.55 -7.17
C ILE A 17 4.45 1.95 -5.99
N CYS A 18 3.45 2.67 -5.47
CA CYS A 18 2.66 2.23 -4.32
C CYS A 18 1.37 1.55 -4.77
N PHE A 19 1.20 0.25 -4.48
CA PHE A 19 -0.07 -0.43 -4.61
C PHE A 19 -0.91 -0.27 -3.35
N LEU A 20 -2.08 0.36 -3.49
CA LEU A 20 -3.04 0.53 -2.41
C LEU A 20 -4.05 -0.62 -2.42
N LEU A 21 -4.17 -1.32 -1.28
CA LEU A 21 -4.96 -2.53 -1.12
C LEU A 21 -5.76 -2.47 0.18
N LYS A 22 -6.92 -3.12 0.24
CA LYS A 22 -7.57 -3.45 1.52
C LYS A 22 -7.02 -4.79 2.02
N PRO A 23 -6.85 -4.99 3.33
CA PRO A 23 -6.26 -6.21 3.88
C PRO A 23 -7.26 -7.36 4.08
N ASN A 24 -8.55 -7.11 3.93
CA ASN A 24 -9.63 -8.06 4.17
C ASN A 24 -10.35 -8.50 2.87
N GLU A 25 -9.66 -8.47 1.73
CA GLU A 25 -10.23 -8.96 0.48
C GLU A 25 -10.22 -10.49 0.46
N SER A 26 -11.40 -11.10 0.39
CA SER A 26 -11.54 -12.56 0.32
C SER A 26 -11.12 -13.13 -1.04
N LYS A 27 -11.13 -12.30 -2.10
CA LYS A 27 -10.71 -12.65 -3.46
C LYS A 27 -10.10 -11.43 -4.15
N LEU A 28 -8.99 -11.62 -4.86
CA LEU A 28 -8.51 -10.61 -5.81
C LEU A 28 -9.41 -10.61 -7.05
N ASN A 29 -10.12 -9.50 -7.25
CA ASN A 29 -10.97 -9.27 -8.43
C ASN A 29 -10.17 -9.53 -9.71
N ILE A 30 -10.83 -10.12 -10.72
CA ILE A 30 -10.20 -10.39 -12.03
C ILE A 30 -9.67 -9.11 -12.68
N TYR A 31 -10.36 -7.97 -12.48
CA TYR A 31 -9.91 -6.67 -12.95
C TYR A 31 -8.61 -6.24 -12.26
N TYR A 32 -8.49 -6.45 -10.94
CA TYR A 32 -7.25 -6.20 -10.21
C TYR A 32 -6.10 -7.03 -10.76
N ARG A 33 -6.33 -8.34 -10.99
CA ARG A 33 -5.31 -9.22 -11.59
C ARG A 33 -4.87 -8.74 -12.97
N LEU A 34 -5.83 -8.37 -13.82
CA LEU A 34 -5.54 -7.86 -15.17
C LEU A 34 -4.74 -6.56 -15.12
N CYS A 35 -5.15 -5.59 -14.30
CA CYS A 35 -4.46 -4.31 -14.15
C CYS A 35 -3.03 -4.50 -13.65
N ILE A 36 -2.85 -5.37 -12.65
CA ILE A 36 -1.53 -5.65 -12.11
C ILE A 36 -0.68 -6.34 -13.18
N THR A 37 -1.16 -7.41 -13.82
CA THR A 37 -0.40 -8.07 -14.89
C THR A 37 -0.01 -7.13 -16.03
N GLN A 38 -0.91 -6.25 -16.47
CA GLN A 38 -0.62 -5.25 -17.51
C GLN A 38 0.41 -4.22 -17.05
N LEU A 39 0.29 -3.70 -15.83
CA LEU A 39 1.26 -2.77 -15.27
C LEU A 39 2.64 -3.43 -15.16
N PHE A 40 2.71 -4.66 -14.64
CA PHE A 40 3.97 -5.40 -14.59
C PHE A 40 4.53 -5.65 -15.98
N SER A 41 3.71 -5.91 -17.00
CA SER A 41 4.17 -6.17 -18.37
C SER A 41 4.96 -5.03 -19.01
N VAL A 42 4.73 -3.78 -18.57
CA VAL A 42 5.47 -2.60 -19.06
C VAL A 42 6.62 -2.20 -18.15
N LEU A 43 6.60 -2.63 -16.88
CA LEU A 43 7.68 -2.34 -15.95
C LEU A 43 8.85 -3.26 -16.28
N ASP A 44 9.98 -2.66 -16.59
CA ASP A 44 11.22 -3.41 -16.73
C ASP A 44 11.61 -4.06 -15.38
N ARG A 45 12.52 -5.05 -15.44
CA ARG A 45 13.00 -5.73 -14.22
C ARG A 45 13.61 -4.77 -13.20
N ASN A 46 14.12 -3.61 -13.63
CA ASN A 46 14.73 -2.65 -12.74
C ASN A 46 13.69 -1.86 -11.95
N ASN A 47 12.53 -1.55 -12.52
CA ASN A 47 11.47 -0.79 -11.85
C ASN A 47 10.63 -1.64 -10.88
N VAL A 48 10.63 -2.98 -11.04
CA VAL A 48 9.97 -3.91 -10.11
C VAL A 48 10.50 -3.79 -8.67
N LYS A 49 11.75 -3.34 -8.48
CA LYS A 49 12.33 -3.14 -7.15
C LYS A 49 11.77 -1.90 -6.42
N ASN A 50 11.12 -0.99 -7.13
CA ASN A 50 10.54 0.24 -6.59
C ASN A 50 9.09 0.03 -6.11
N ILE A 51 8.62 -1.22 -6.09
CA ILE A 51 7.24 -1.57 -5.74
C ILE A 51 7.06 -1.68 -4.24
N ILE A 52 6.04 -0.97 -3.76
CA ILE A 52 5.63 -0.89 -2.37
C ILE A 52 4.18 -1.33 -2.25
N PHE A 53 3.86 -2.06 -1.19
CA PHE A 53 2.49 -2.50 -0.88
C PHE A 53 1.95 -1.74 0.33
N CYS A 54 0.87 -1.00 0.13
CA CYS A 54 0.22 -0.19 1.14
C CYS A 54 -1.19 -0.74 1.41
N PHE A 55 -1.43 -1.20 2.63
CA PHE A 55 -2.73 -1.70 3.07
C PHE A 55 -3.48 -0.61 3.82
N THR A 56 -4.59 -0.13 3.26
CA THR A 56 -5.48 0.84 3.89
C THR A 56 -6.57 0.15 4.70
N ASN A 57 -7.27 0.85 5.59
CA ASN A 57 -8.32 0.27 6.43
C ASN A 57 -7.81 -0.89 7.30
N SER A 58 -6.55 -0.82 7.73
CA SER A 58 -5.90 -1.96 8.36
C SER A 58 -6.28 -2.22 9.80
N ARG A 59 -7.09 -1.36 10.44
CA ARG A 59 -7.56 -1.59 11.81
C ARG A 59 -8.32 -2.91 11.95
N SER A 60 -9.15 -3.26 10.97
CA SER A 60 -9.94 -4.51 11.00
C SER A 60 -9.07 -5.78 10.97
N THR A 61 -7.79 -5.64 10.60
CA THR A 61 -6.80 -6.72 10.54
C THR A 61 -5.63 -6.46 11.47
N PHE A 62 -5.83 -5.68 12.54
CA PHE A 62 -4.83 -5.35 13.55
C PHE A 62 -3.53 -4.75 12.97
N TYR A 63 -3.67 -3.91 11.94
CA TYR A 63 -2.56 -3.27 11.22
C TYR A 63 -1.65 -4.29 10.53
N THR A 64 -2.26 -5.33 9.95
CA THR A 64 -1.57 -6.32 9.13
C THR A 64 -2.20 -6.43 7.74
N PRO A 65 -1.47 -6.96 6.74
CA PRO A 65 -1.99 -7.20 5.40
C PRO A 65 -3.19 -8.17 5.28
N GLY A 66 -3.52 -8.88 6.36
CA GLY A 66 -4.69 -9.76 6.46
C GLY A 66 -4.78 -10.84 5.37
N ASP A 67 -6.03 -11.19 5.02
CA ASP A 67 -6.37 -12.23 4.05
C ASP A 67 -5.94 -11.89 2.62
N THR A 68 -5.74 -10.60 2.33
CA THR A 68 -5.27 -10.16 1.00
C THR A 68 -3.82 -10.59 0.74
N ALA A 69 -2.96 -10.66 1.76
CA ALA A 69 -1.55 -11.00 1.59
C ALA A 69 -1.29 -12.36 0.91
N PRO A 70 -1.86 -13.50 1.36
CA PRO A 70 -1.64 -14.78 0.70
C PRO A 70 -2.14 -14.78 -0.75
N LEU A 71 -3.25 -14.08 -1.03
CA LEU A 71 -3.80 -13.95 -2.39
C LEU A 71 -2.86 -13.16 -3.31
N LEU A 72 -2.35 -12.03 -2.80
CA LEU A 72 -1.38 -11.19 -3.49
C LEU A 72 -0.09 -11.96 -3.76
N LYS A 73 0.46 -12.64 -2.76
CA LYS A 73 1.68 -13.45 -2.90
C LYS A 73 1.52 -14.52 -3.98
N LYS A 74 0.38 -15.23 -4.00
CA LYS A 74 0.08 -16.23 -5.04
C LYS A 74 0.04 -15.62 -6.44
N MET A 75 -0.55 -14.43 -6.57
CA MET A 75 -0.62 -13.72 -7.85
C MET A 75 0.77 -13.24 -8.31
N LEU A 76 1.55 -12.62 -7.42
CA LEU A 76 2.91 -12.14 -7.75
C LEU A 76 3.81 -13.30 -8.19
N ASN A 77 3.73 -14.46 -7.53
CA ASN A 77 4.47 -15.66 -7.91
C ASN A 77 4.06 -16.24 -9.27
N SER A 78 2.88 -15.86 -9.80
CA SER A 78 2.42 -16.30 -11.13
C SER A 78 2.87 -15.37 -12.27
N LEU A 79 3.49 -14.22 -11.95
CA LEU A 79 3.98 -13.27 -12.95
C LEU A 79 5.30 -13.77 -13.58
N SER A 80 5.44 -13.59 -14.89
CA SER A 80 6.62 -14.02 -15.67
C SER A 80 7.85 -13.12 -15.53
N ILE A 81 7.69 -11.92 -14.96
CA ILE A 81 8.69 -10.84 -14.97
C ILE A 81 9.74 -10.97 -13.86
N GLY A 82 9.57 -11.94 -12.96
CA GLY A 82 10.50 -12.28 -11.89
C GLY A 82 9.84 -12.22 -10.51
N ASN A 83 10.58 -12.61 -9.47
CA ASN A 83 10.09 -12.58 -8.10
C ASN A 83 9.97 -11.14 -7.59
N VAL A 84 8.78 -10.55 -7.75
CA VAL A 84 8.40 -9.31 -7.07
C VAL A 84 8.52 -9.54 -5.58
N SER A 85 9.38 -8.78 -4.91
CA SER A 85 9.56 -8.92 -3.47
C SER A 85 8.28 -8.50 -2.76
N PHE A 86 7.68 -9.42 -1.99
CA PHE A 86 6.59 -9.10 -1.08
C PHE A 86 6.98 -9.53 0.33
N LYS A 87 7.52 -8.57 1.10
CA LYS A 87 8.06 -8.79 2.43
C LYS A 87 7.64 -7.68 3.37
N LYS A 88 7.94 -7.82 4.66
CA LYS A 88 7.59 -6.82 5.69
C LYS A 88 8.24 -5.47 5.40
N GLU A 89 9.44 -5.46 4.84
CA GLU A 89 10.22 -4.24 4.63
C GLU A 89 9.56 -3.29 3.62
N ASN A 90 8.93 -3.84 2.58
CA ASN A 90 8.24 -3.07 1.52
C ASN A 90 6.70 -3.14 1.62
N THR A 91 6.19 -3.53 2.78
CA THR A 91 4.75 -3.60 3.06
C THR A 91 4.40 -2.72 4.24
N PHE A 92 3.38 -1.88 4.11
CA PHE A 92 2.98 -0.88 5.10
C PHE A 92 1.46 -0.90 5.30
N CYS A 93 1.01 -0.67 6.53
CA CYS A 93 -0.40 -0.74 6.93
C CYS A 93 -0.81 0.55 7.61
N PHE A 94 -1.90 1.15 7.12
CA PHE A 94 -2.41 2.43 7.60
C PHE A 94 -3.92 2.40 7.73
N ASP A 95 -4.43 3.30 8.56
CA ASP A 95 -5.85 3.57 8.64
C ASP A 95 -6.14 5.07 8.80
N SER A 96 -7.40 5.43 8.56
CA SER A 96 -7.86 6.83 8.53
C SER A 96 -8.80 7.19 9.68
N GLU A 97 -9.04 6.28 10.62
CA GLU A 97 -9.98 6.49 11.72
C GLU A 97 -9.59 7.66 12.63
N SER A 98 -8.29 7.92 12.78
CA SER A 98 -7.80 9.10 13.51
C SER A 98 -8.27 10.43 12.86
N PHE A 99 -8.31 10.53 11.54
CA PHE A 99 -8.83 11.72 10.86
C PHE A 99 -10.34 11.86 11.04
N ARG A 100 -11.08 10.75 10.97
CA ARG A 100 -12.54 10.74 11.23
C ARG A 100 -12.83 11.20 12.66
N TYR A 101 -12.03 10.75 13.62
CA TYR A 101 -12.11 11.19 15.00
C TYR A 101 -11.87 12.69 15.16
N LEU A 102 -10.85 13.25 14.52
CA LEU A 102 -10.62 14.71 14.55
C LEU A 102 -11.81 15.51 13.98
N VAL A 103 -12.42 15.04 12.89
CA VAL A 103 -13.62 15.66 12.34
C VAL A 103 -14.79 15.54 13.31
N ALA A 104 -14.97 14.38 13.96
CA ALA A 104 -16.04 14.17 14.92
C ALA A 104 -15.91 15.09 16.16
N LEU A 105 -14.68 15.24 16.69
CA LEU A 105 -14.40 16.20 17.77
C LEU A 105 -14.74 17.64 17.38
N LYS A 106 -14.44 18.04 16.14
CA LYS A 106 -14.81 19.37 15.63
C LYS A 106 -16.33 19.57 15.58
N ASN A 107 -17.10 18.50 15.46
CA ASN A 107 -18.56 18.52 15.46
C ASN A 107 -19.15 18.20 16.85
N GLU A 108 -18.35 18.33 17.92
CA GLU A 108 -18.77 18.14 19.31
C GLU A 108 -19.34 16.75 19.64
N ILE A 109 -19.02 15.76 18.81
CA ILE A 109 -19.42 14.37 19.02
C ILE A 109 -18.63 13.81 20.21
N GLN A 110 -19.37 13.25 21.18
CA GLN A 110 -18.80 12.64 22.38
C GLN A 110 -18.42 11.18 22.13
N PHE A 111 -17.30 10.77 22.73
CA PHE A 111 -16.77 9.41 22.65
C PHE A 111 -16.47 8.89 24.05
N SER A 112 -16.63 7.59 24.27
CA SER A 112 -16.17 6.96 25.51
C SER A 112 -14.64 6.99 25.57
N ASP A 113 -14.06 6.87 26.77
CA ASP A 113 -12.59 6.84 26.89
C ASP A 113 -11.98 5.64 26.17
N LEU A 114 -12.69 4.51 26.13
CA LEU A 114 -12.31 3.34 25.34
C LEU A 114 -12.21 3.68 23.84
N ASP A 115 -13.23 4.33 23.27
CA ASP A 115 -13.24 4.69 21.84
C ASP A 115 -12.08 5.65 21.53
N LYS A 116 -11.81 6.61 22.42
CA LYS A 116 -10.69 7.55 22.27
C LYS A 116 -9.35 6.83 22.19
N GLU A 117 -9.12 5.84 23.06
CA GLU A 117 -7.91 5.02 23.03
C GLU A 117 -7.74 4.30 21.69
N GLU A 118 -8.83 3.77 21.11
CA GLU A 118 -8.76 3.12 19.80
C GLU A 118 -8.37 4.08 18.67
N TYR A 119 -8.89 5.32 18.67
CA TYR A 119 -8.52 6.34 17.69
C TYR A 119 -7.08 6.83 17.86
N VAL A 120 -6.61 6.97 19.10
CA VAL A 120 -5.20 7.29 19.42
C VAL A 120 -4.30 6.17 18.91
N MET A 121 -4.67 4.91 19.14
CA MET A 121 -3.91 3.76 18.62
C MET A 121 -3.87 3.73 17.10
N SER A 122 -4.97 4.07 16.43
CA SER A 122 -5.02 4.21 14.96
C SER A 122 -4.06 5.27 14.45
N TRP A 123 -3.99 6.43 15.12
CA TRP A 123 -3.01 7.47 14.82
C TRP A 123 -1.58 6.98 14.97
N ILE A 124 -1.23 6.44 16.14
CA ILE A 124 0.13 5.99 16.45
C ILE A 124 0.61 4.96 15.43
N LYS A 125 -0.22 3.95 15.11
CA LYS A 125 0.13 2.91 14.15
C LYS A 125 0.33 3.48 12.74
N SER A 126 -0.60 4.30 12.28
CA SER A 126 -0.55 4.86 10.91
C SER A 126 0.60 5.84 10.73
N VAL A 127 0.92 6.68 11.72
CA VAL A 127 2.08 7.58 11.68
C VAL A 127 3.39 6.79 11.71
N THR A 128 3.48 5.77 12.58
CA THR A 128 4.68 4.92 12.67
C THR A 128 4.98 4.26 11.33
N ASP A 129 3.99 3.62 10.70
CA ASP A 129 4.19 3.00 9.41
C ASP A 129 4.41 4.02 8.28
N SER A 130 3.91 5.25 8.42
CA SER A 130 4.06 6.30 7.40
C SER A 130 5.50 6.82 7.40
N ASN A 131 6.06 7.03 8.59
CA ASN A 131 7.47 7.35 8.75
C ASN A 131 8.35 6.22 8.23
N ARG A 132 8.00 4.96 8.49
CA ARG A 132 8.71 3.79 7.95
C ARG A 132 8.66 3.74 6.43
N LEU A 133 7.53 4.10 5.82
CA LEU A 133 7.37 4.18 4.36
C LEU A 133 8.29 5.25 3.77
N ILE A 134 8.25 6.45 4.31
CA ILE A 134 9.10 7.56 3.85
C ILE A 134 10.57 7.18 3.99
N GLN A 135 10.97 6.62 5.15
CA GLN A 135 12.33 6.15 5.37
C GLN A 135 12.74 5.08 4.36
N TYR A 136 11.86 4.11 4.08
CA TYR A 136 12.12 3.07 3.09
C TYR A 136 12.35 3.66 1.69
N ILE A 137 11.51 4.61 1.27
CA ILE A 137 11.68 5.29 -0.02
C ILE A 137 13.02 6.02 -0.07
N CYS A 138 13.35 6.82 0.95
CA CYS A 138 14.56 7.63 0.97
C CYS A 138 15.86 6.80 1.05
N GLU A 139 15.85 5.67 1.78
CA GLU A 139 17.07 4.89 2.04
C GLU A 139 17.25 3.68 1.12
N LYS A 140 16.15 3.09 0.63
CA LYS A 140 16.19 1.79 -0.06
C LYS A 140 15.85 1.88 -1.54
N LEU A 141 15.09 2.89 -1.97
CA LEU A 141 14.74 3.08 -3.37
C LEU A 141 15.65 4.17 -3.98
N THR A 142 16.83 3.76 -4.47
CA THR A 142 17.74 4.64 -5.22
C THR A 142 17.38 4.73 -6.70
N ASP A 143 17.53 5.93 -7.27
CA ASP A 143 17.14 6.37 -8.61
C ASP A 143 17.27 5.30 -9.70
N CYS A 144 16.14 4.87 -10.24
CA CYS A 144 16.09 4.18 -11.53
C CYS A 144 15.97 5.24 -12.62
N ARG A 145 16.99 5.32 -13.48
CA ARG A 145 16.82 5.88 -14.82
C ARG A 145 16.02 4.84 -15.61
N ILE A 146 14.88 5.27 -16.17
CA ILE A 146 14.04 4.47 -17.08
C ILE A 146 14.79 4.30 -18.40
#